data_AF-A0A6A6YPV5-F1
#
_entry.id   AF-A0A6A6YPV5-F1
#
_cell.length_a   1.000
_cell.length_b   1.000
_cell.length_c   1.000
_cell.angle_alpha   90.00
_cell.angle_beta   90.00
_cell.angle_gamma   90.00
#
_symmetry.space_group_name_H-M   'P 1'
#
loop_
_entity.id
_entity.type
_entity.pdbx_description
1 polymer ?
#
loop_
_entity_poly.entity_id
_entity_poly.type
_entity_poly.pdbx_seq_one_letter_code
_entity_poly.pdbx_strand_id
1 'polypeptide(L)'
;MVRYREMIDISDDEDEDMPKILDDYSGYGRSGREDDDTGWDTEDEDLQAAIKQSLLDAKKQTRTTPTRNAPIRLPFQEDAYAKTQDGLIVRHGDSVELERGEDEMQGLQSGDFLRVRHIIRNLETDEVVLRGLRFRRAKYMGRTYEKKLNELVLILRIDENDGRPAFEQAMEDIKLEDLVRKRDLVITNADYPHGSFRQTQVVCKSTIRRDIMRHIHDNERLVCRHVQVVSWGNEALRKSRKSYAGEERRVYPHEADYAFEDRSAPTGGEGSEENPFCLDVEDPEKKANATLTPSERARKRVLSLKINEPPGTVKRLRVAFARKKLRYRFADCFHGAGGASRGAQMANMEIYCGFDNNKLACEAYGENFPGCLSFQMNAADFPPTGFNVLKPEIDHMHFSPPCQAFSPAHTHMGPNDEANIDALFTIGPLLKRCNPRIATLEQTAGLITHHEGYLQLLFNQFVNAGYNLRWRREFLQNFGVPQRRTRLILIAAR
;
A
#
# COMPACT_ATOMS: atom_id res chain seq x y z
N MET A 1 20.75 9.51 36.98
CA MET A 1 19.86 9.91 35.88
C MET A 1 20.76 10.30 34.72
N VAL A 2 20.89 9.45 33.70
CA VAL A 2 21.86 9.65 32.62
C VAL A 2 21.13 10.29 31.44
N ARG A 3 21.68 11.39 30.91
CA ARG A 3 21.13 12.12 29.76
C ARG A 3 21.72 11.52 28.49
N TYR A 4 20.98 10.65 27.81
CA TYR A 4 21.47 10.01 26.58
C TYR A 4 21.14 10.86 25.35
N ARG A 5 22.04 11.77 24.99
CA ARG A 5 22.00 12.50 23.70
C ARG A 5 23.06 12.02 22.70
N GLU A 6 23.99 11.15 23.12
CA GLU A 6 25.21 10.82 22.37
C GLU A 6 25.38 9.32 22.02
N MET A 7 24.39 8.45 22.27
CA MET A 7 24.45 7.02 21.89
C MET A 7 23.12 6.46 21.39
N ILE A 8 22.49 7.11 20.40
CA ILE A 8 21.35 6.50 19.69
C ILE A 8 21.73 6.30 18.23
N ASP A 9 22.73 5.43 18.04
CA ASP A 9 22.75 4.51 16.90
C ASP A 9 22.31 3.13 17.44
N ILE A 10 21.17 3.12 18.14
CA ILE A 10 20.51 1.88 18.52
C ILE A 10 19.87 1.39 17.23
N SER A 11 20.59 0.55 16.48
CA SER A 11 19.99 -0.26 15.43
C SER A 11 18.77 -0.95 16.04
N ASP A 12 17.61 -0.72 15.43
CA ASP A 12 16.38 -1.43 15.78
C ASP A 12 16.47 -2.92 15.34
N ASP A 13 17.58 -3.30 14.66
CA ASP A 13 17.79 -4.58 13.97
C ASP A 13 18.41 -5.69 14.84
N GLU A 14 19.06 -5.37 15.97
CA GLU A 14 19.74 -6.37 16.81
C GLU A 14 18.93 -6.71 18.07
N ASP A 15 17.91 -7.55 17.90
CA ASP A 15 17.22 -8.28 18.96
C ASP A 15 17.92 -9.64 19.19
N GLU A 16 19.04 -9.67 19.92
CA GLU A 16 19.73 -10.94 20.25
C GLU A 16 18.96 -11.83 21.25
N ASP A 17 17.87 -11.34 21.86
CA ASP A 17 17.37 -11.90 23.13
C ASP A 17 15.83 -12.00 23.24
N MET A 18 15.14 -11.99 22.09
CA MET A 18 13.71 -12.31 21.98
C MET A 18 13.57 -13.72 21.42
N PRO A 19 12.52 -14.50 21.78
CA PRO A 19 12.39 -15.88 21.33
C PRO A 19 12.57 -15.89 19.81
N LYS A 20 13.61 -16.61 19.35
CA LYS A 20 13.78 -16.94 17.94
C LYS A 20 12.44 -17.53 17.54
N ILE A 21 11.62 -16.75 16.83
CA ILE A 21 10.57 -17.31 16.01
C ILE A 21 11.36 -18.26 15.15
N LEU A 22 11.20 -19.56 15.37
CA LEU A 22 11.93 -20.57 14.64
C LEU A 22 11.95 -20.13 13.17
N ASP A 23 13.15 -20.03 12.63
CA ASP A 23 13.37 -19.92 11.20
C ASP A 23 12.78 -21.17 10.56
N ASP A 24 11.46 -21.18 10.36
CA ASP A 24 10.80 -22.14 9.49
C ASP A 24 11.08 -21.70 8.05
N TYR A 25 12.35 -21.87 7.65
CA TYR A 25 12.64 -22.38 6.31
C TYR A 25 12.00 -23.78 6.12
N SER A 26 11.51 -24.41 7.20
CA SER A 26 10.65 -25.60 7.23
C SER A 26 9.14 -25.30 7.18
N GLY A 27 8.70 -24.38 6.31
CA GLY A 27 7.29 -24.20 5.95
C GLY A 27 6.65 -25.37 5.18
N TYR A 28 7.17 -26.60 5.32
CA TYR A 28 6.56 -27.84 4.83
C TYR A 28 6.05 -28.67 6.02
N GLY A 29 5.33 -28.03 6.94
CA GLY A 29 4.60 -28.69 8.02
C GLY A 29 3.16 -28.98 7.58
N ARG A 30 2.88 -30.25 7.28
CA ARG A 30 1.55 -30.82 6.97
C ARG A 30 0.40 -30.11 7.71
N SER A 31 -0.41 -29.32 7.00
CA SER A 31 -1.81 -29.17 7.37
C SER A 31 -2.52 -30.44 6.95
N GLY A 32 -2.73 -31.36 7.89
CA GLY A 32 -3.70 -32.44 7.71
C GLY A 32 -5.11 -31.85 7.66
N ARG A 33 -5.51 -31.35 6.49
CA ARG A 33 -6.91 -31.38 6.07
C ARG A 33 -6.96 -32.39 4.93
N GLU A 34 -7.92 -33.29 5.00
CA GLU A 34 -8.26 -34.13 3.85
C GLU A 34 -8.70 -33.17 2.74
N ASP A 35 -7.80 -32.89 1.81
CA ASP A 35 -8.06 -32.03 0.67
C ASP A 35 -8.92 -32.82 -0.31
N ASP A 36 -10.23 -32.59 -0.22
CA ASP A 36 -11.17 -32.99 -1.25
C ASP A 36 -10.94 -32.07 -2.45
N ASP A 37 -10.42 -32.62 -3.54
CA ASP A 37 -9.92 -31.93 -4.76
C ASP A 37 -11.01 -31.12 -5.49
N THR A 38 -12.25 -31.14 -4.99
CA THR A 38 -13.43 -30.42 -5.50
C THR A 38 -13.73 -29.10 -4.77
N GLY A 39 -13.04 -28.81 -3.66
CA GLY A 39 -13.26 -27.60 -2.84
C GLY A 39 -12.70 -26.30 -3.43
N TRP A 40 -11.71 -26.39 -4.33
CA TRP A 40 -10.98 -25.24 -4.87
C TRP A 40 -11.82 -24.40 -5.84
N ASP A 41 -12.55 -25.07 -6.73
CA ASP A 41 -13.43 -24.40 -7.69
C ASP A 41 -14.63 -23.75 -6.99
N THR A 42 -15.13 -24.37 -5.92
CA THR A 42 -16.28 -23.83 -5.15
C THR A 42 -15.91 -22.58 -4.36
N GLU A 43 -14.74 -22.52 -3.72
CA GLU A 43 -14.30 -21.31 -3.01
C GLU A 43 -14.06 -20.12 -3.95
N ASP A 44 -13.51 -20.36 -5.13
CA ASP A 44 -13.29 -19.32 -6.14
C ASP A 44 -14.59 -18.87 -6.80
N GLU A 45 -15.56 -19.78 -6.96
CA GLU A 45 -16.91 -19.46 -7.44
C GLU A 45 -17.68 -18.62 -6.42
N ASP A 46 -17.63 -18.97 -5.13
CA ASP A 46 -18.26 -18.20 -4.05
C ASP A 46 -17.65 -16.79 -3.93
N LEU A 47 -16.31 -16.69 -4.01
CA LEU A 47 -15.62 -15.40 -4.01
C LEU A 47 -15.99 -14.57 -5.25
N GLN A 48 -16.04 -15.18 -6.44
CA GLN A 48 -16.48 -14.50 -7.66
C GLN A 48 -17.92 -14.01 -7.56
N ALA A 49 -18.83 -14.84 -7.05
CA ALA A 49 -20.23 -14.48 -6.86
C ALA A 49 -20.35 -13.32 -5.87
N ALA A 50 -19.61 -13.37 -4.75
CA ALA A 50 -19.59 -12.33 -3.75
C ALA A 50 -19.04 -11.00 -4.30
N ILE A 51 -17.96 -11.01 -5.08
CA ILE A 51 -17.40 -9.80 -5.72
C ILE A 51 -18.39 -9.22 -6.73
N LYS A 52 -18.97 -10.08 -7.58
CA LYS A 52 -19.93 -9.63 -8.60
C LYS A 52 -21.18 -9.03 -7.95
N GLN A 53 -21.68 -9.66 -6.89
CA GLN A 53 -22.80 -9.17 -6.11
C GLN A 53 -22.46 -7.85 -5.39
N SER A 54 -21.28 -7.76 -4.79
CA SER A 54 -20.75 -6.53 -4.17
C SER A 54 -20.70 -5.36 -5.17
N LEU A 55 -20.16 -5.57 -6.37
CA LEU A 55 -20.12 -4.57 -7.44
C LEU A 55 -21.53 -4.16 -7.91
N LEU A 56 -22.48 -5.09 -7.93
CA LEU A 56 -23.89 -4.82 -8.26
C LEU A 56 -24.58 -4.02 -7.16
N ASP A 57 -24.31 -4.33 -5.89
CA ASP A 57 -24.91 -3.68 -4.72
C ASP A 57 -24.34 -2.28 -4.52
N ALA A 58 -23.04 -2.09 -4.74
CA ALA A 58 -22.40 -0.78 -4.77
C ALA A 58 -23.06 0.16 -5.81
N LYS A 59 -23.44 -0.38 -6.98
CA LYS A 59 -24.18 0.37 -8.02
C LYS A 59 -25.63 0.67 -7.66
N LYS A 60 -26.22 -0.07 -6.71
CA LYS A 60 -27.64 0.02 -6.33
C LYS A 60 -27.89 0.85 -5.07
N GLN A 61 -26.87 1.40 -4.41
CA GLN A 61 -27.02 1.99 -3.07
C GLN A 61 -28.03 3.15 -3.00
N THR A 62 -29.26 2.76 -2.67
CA THR A 62 -30.26 3.55 -1.97
C THR A 62 -30.29 3.08 -0.51
N ARG A 63 -29.79 3.92 0.41
CA ARG A 63 -30.00 3.94 1.87
C ARG A 63 -30.27 2.57 2.54
N THR A 64 -29.23 1.76 2.73
CA THR A 64 -29.23 0.69 3.74
C THR A 64 -28.53 1.16 5.02
N THR A 65 -29.07 0.78 6.18
CA THR A 65 -28.43 1.03 7.48
C THR A 65 -27.07 0.32 7.50
N PRO A 66 -25.98 0.99 7.93
CA PRO A 66 -24.66 0.39 7.91
C PRO A 66 -24.58 -0.79 8.87
N THR A 67 -23.97 -1.89 8.42
CA THR A 67 -23.75 -3.13 9.19
C THR A 67 -22.71 -2.97 10.31
N ARG A 68 -21.84 -1.95 10.24
CA ARG A 68 -20.87 -1.57 11.28
C ARG A 68 -20.92 -0.08 11.58
N ASN A 69 -20.59 0.30 12.82
CA ASN A 69 -20.54 1.70 13.26
C ASN A 69 -21.85 2.42 12.99
N ALA A 70 -22.96 1.85 13.50
CA ALA A 70 -24.27 2.44 13.36
C ALA A 70 -24.28 3.87 13.92
N PRO A 71 -25.06 4.80 13.32
CA PRO A 71 -25.19 6.15 13.83
C PRO A 71 -25.59 6.15 15.30
N ILE A 72 -24.95 6.99 16.11
CA ILE A 72 -25.26 7.13 17.53
C ILE A 72 -26.65 7.75 17.65
N ARG A 73 -27.60 6.98 18.17
CA ARG A 73 -29.00 7.36 18.38
C ARG A 73 -29.51 6.64 19.61
N LEU A 74 -30.54 7.19 20.26
CA LEU A 74 -31.19 6.56 21.40
C LEU A 74 -31.49 5.07 21.13
N PRO A 75 -31.18 4.17 22.10
CA PRO A 75 -30.76 4.44 23.48
C PRO A 75 -29.27 4.79 23.67
N PHE A 76 -28.49 4.86 22.59
CA PHE A 76 -27.07 5.24 22.64
C PHE A 76 -26.89 6.76 22.64
N GLN A 77 -26.08 7.25 23.56
CA GLN A 77 -25.71 8.66 23.70
C GLN A 77 -24.19 8.82 23.63
N GLU A 78 -23.73 9.93 23.05
CA GLU A 78 -22.32 10.31 23.09
C GLU A 78 -21.99 11.09 24.37
N ASP A 79 -21.00 10.60 25.11
CA ASP A 79 -20.49 11.20 26.34
C ASP A 79 -19.20 12.00 26.07
N ALA A 80 -18.97 13.05 26.85
CA ALA A 80 -17.76 13.87 26.73
C ALA A 80 -16.49 13.16 27.26
N TYR A 81 -16.66 12.24 28.20
CA TYR A 81 -15.57 11.47 28.80
C TYR A 81 -16.07 10.15 29.38
N ALA A 82 -15.17 9.19 29.52
CA ALA A 82 -15.37 7.95 30.26
C ALA A 82 -14.30 7.79 31.35
N LYS A 83 -14.60 7.02 32.40
CA LYS A 83 -13.66 6.73 33.48
C LYS A 83 -13.59 5.21 33.69
N THR A 84 -12.39 4.63 33.65
CA THR A 84 -12.19 3.21 33.96
C THR A 84 -12.26 2.95 35.47
N GLN A 85 -12.35 1.68 35.87
CA GLN A 85 -12.38 1.29 37.28
C GLN A 85 -11.11 1.73 38.03
N ASP A 86 -9.96 1.68 37.35
CA ASP A 86 -8.66 2.14 37.89
C ASP A 86 -8.50 3.67 37.92
N GLY A 87 -9.52 4.41 37.47
CA GLY A 87 -9.58 5.86 37.53
C GLY A 87 -9.01 6.60 36.32
N LEU A 88 -8.66 5.90 35.23
CA LEU A 88 -8.21 6.51 33.98
C LEU A 88 -9.37 7.27 33.32
N ILE A 89 -9.19 8.56 33.04
CA ILE A 89 -10.19 9.40 32.35
C ILE A 89 -9.84 9.46 30.87
N VAL A 90 -10.74 9.06 29.98
CA VAL A 90 -10.57 9.05 28.52
C VAL A 90 -11.53 10.04 27.85
N ARG A 91 -11.06 10.73 26.82
CA ARG A 91 -11.77 11.76 26.05
C ARG A 91 -11.60 11.55 24.54
N HIS A 92 -12.43 12.23 23.75
CA HIS A 92 -12.23 12.32 22.29
C HIS A 92 -10.79 12.72 21.96
N GLY A 93 -10.16 12.00 21.04
CA GLY A 93 -8.80 12.27 20.55
C GLY A 93 -7.68 11.68 21.41
N ASP A 94 -7.98 11.12 22.58
CA ASP A 94 -6.98 10.38 23.35
C ASP A 94 -6.57 9.10 22.62
N SER A 95 -5.30 8.72 22.75
CA SER A 95 -4.78 7.42 22.33
C SER A 95 -4.60 6.52 23.55
N VAL A 96 -5.12 5.29 23.45
CA VAL A 96 -5.08 4.29 24.53
C VAL A 96 -4.46 2.99 24.04
N GLU A 97 -3.72 2.33 24.91
CA GLU A 97 -3.18 0.98 24.74
C GLU A 97 -4.22 -0.03 25.19
N LEU A 98 -4.46 -1.04 24.37
CA LEU A 98 -5.45 -2.09 24.64
C LEU A 98 -4.78 -3.23 25.41
N GLU A 99 -5.50 -4.10 26.12
CA GLU A 99 -4.94 -5.28 26.79
C GLU A 99 -4.99 -6.51 25.87
N ARG A 100 -6.05 -6.61 25.06
CA ARG A 100 -6.32 -7.73 24.15
C ARG A 100 -6.10 -7.33 22.70
N GLY A 101 -5.06 -7.91 22.08
CA GLY A 101 -4.89 -7.86 20.63
C GLY A 101 -5.88 -8.79 19.93
N GLU A 102 -6.25 -8.46 18.68
CA GLU A 102 -7.18 -9.29 17.87
C GLU A 102 -6.60 -10.67 17.48
N ASP A 103 -5.29 -10.86 17.64
CA ASP A 103 -4.59 -12.11 17.39
C ASP A 103 -3.91 -12.57 18.69
N GLU A 104 -4.45 -13.61 19.32
CA GLU A 104 -3.89 -14.29 20.50
C GLU A 104 -2.63 -15.12 20.16
N MET A 105 -1.73 -14.59 19.33
CA MET A 105 -0.43 -15.20 19.11
C MET A 105 0.65 -14.50 19.94
N GLN A 106 1.00 -15.18 21.04
CA GLN A 106 2.24 -15.04 21.80
C GLN A 106 2.38 -13.80 22.71
N GLY A 107 1.83 -13.90 23.92
CA GLY A 107 2.58 -13.78 25.18
C GLY A 107 3.31 -12.47 25.56
N LEU A 108 3.34 -11.43 24.73
CA LEU A 108 4.00 -10.16 25.03
C LEU A 108 3.07 -8.99 24.78
N GLN A 109 2.65 -8.37 25.90
CA GLN A 109 2.07 -7.02 26.08
C GLN A 109 1.58 -6.33 24.80
N SER A 110 0.26 -6.20 24.73
CA SER A 110 -0.54 -5.67 23.63
C SER A 110 0.17 -4.73 22.65
N GLY A 111 0.19 -5.16 21.40
CA GLY A 111 0.66 -4.37 20.27
C GLY A 111 -0.37 -3.40 19.69
N ASP A 112 -1.57 -3.35 20.25
CA ASP A 112 -2.72 -2.67 19.67
C ASP A 112 -3.08 -1.41 20.47
N PHE A 113 -3.42 -0.37 19.73
CA PHE A 113 -3.79 0.94 20.24
C PHE A 113 -5.06 1.42 19.57
N LEU A 114 -5.81 2.28 20.26
CA LEU A 114 -7.01 2.92 19.75
C LEU A 114 -6.87 4.43 19.87
N ARG A 115 -7.14 5.17 18.78
CA ARG A 115 -7.40 6.63 18.84
C ARG A 115 -8.90 6.84 18.95
N VAL A 116 -9.35 7.32 20.11
CA VAL A 116 -10.78 7.47 20.44
C VAL A 116 -11.41 8.56 19.58
N ARG A 117 -12.53 8.24 18.93
CA ARG A 117 -13.36 9.16 18.15
C ARG A 117 -14.71 9.42 18.80
N HIS A 118 -15.33 8.40 19.38
CA HIS A 118 -16.59 8.56 20.12
C HIS A 118 -16.55 7.78 21.42
N ILE A 119 -17.26 8.30 22.42
CA ILE A 119 -17.49 7.62 23.69
C ILE A 119 -19.00 7.42 23.76
N ILE A 120 -19.44 6.17 23.70
CA ILE A 120 -20.85 5.84 23.52
C ILE A 120 -21.34 5.12 24.76
N ARG A 121 -22.37 5.68 25.41
CA ARG A 121 -23.07 5.04 26.52
C ARG A 121 -24.42 4.51 26.04
N ASN A 122 -24.74 3.28 26.42
CA ASN A 122 -26.10 2.77 26.32
C ASN A 122 -26.91 3.19 27.55
N LEU A 123 -27.96 3.98 27.37
CA LEU A 123 -28.79 4.50 28.47
C LEU A 123 -29.67 3.42 29.14
N GLU A 124 -29.87 2.27 28.50
CA GLU A 124 -30.65 1.17 29.07
C GLU A 124 -29.80 0.26 29.97
N THR A 125 -28.52 0.04 29.61
CA THR A 125 -27.61 -0.86 30.33
C THR A 125 -26.53 -0.14 31.15
N ASP A 126 -26.37 1.17 30.96
CA ASP A 126 -25.26 2.00 31.45
C ASP A 126 -23.87 1.52 30.99
N GLU A 127 -23.81 0.65 29.97
CA GLU A 127 -22.56 0.17 29.37
C GLU A 127 -21.93 1.27 28.51
N VAL A 128 -20.62 1.46 28.66
CA VAL A 128 -19.84 2.45 27.90
C VAL A 128 -18.83 1.76 27.00
N VAL A 129 -18.85 2.11 25.72
CA VAL A 129 -17.92 1.65 24.69
C VAL A 129 -17.19 2.82 24.05
N LEU A 130 -15.94 2.60 23.67
CA LEU A 130 -15.11 3.56 22.95
C LEU A 130 -15.06 3.17 21.48
N ARG A 131 -15.53 4.06 20.60
CA ARG A 131 -15.39 3.90 19.15
C ARG A 131 -14.17 4.64 18.66
N GLY A 132 -13.27 3.98 17.92
CA GLY A 132 -12.04 4.63 17.46
C GLY A 132 -11.32 3.90 16.34
N LEU A 133 -10.19 4.46 15.92
CA LEU A 133 -9.33 3.88 14.89
C LEU A 133 -8.25 3.01 15.52
N ARG A 134 -8.07 1.79 14.99
CA ARG A 134 -7.10 0.82 15.51
C ARG A 134 -5.73 0.99 14.86
N PHE A 135 -4.70 0.94 15.69
CA PHE A 135 -3.30 0.92 15.28
C PHE A 135 -2.65 -0.32 15.85
N ARG A 136 -1.68 -0.87 15.13
CA ARG A 136 -0.86 -2.00 15.58
C ARG A 136 0.61 -1.68 15.40
N ARG A 137 1.48 -2.12 16.31
CA ARG A 137 2.93 -1.96 16.11
C ARG A 137 3.37 -2.68 14.84
N ALA A 138 4.21 -2.02 14.04
CA ALA A 138 4.76 -2.55 12.80
C ALA A 138 5.43 -3.93 12.99
N LYS A 139 6.08 -4.15 14.13
CA LYS A 139 6.71 -5.45 14.47
C LYS A 139 5.74 -6.63 14.54
N TYR A 140 4.45 -6.37 14.75
CA TYR A 140 3.37 -7.39 14.80
C TYR A 140 2.59 -7.48 13.48
N MET A 141 3.00 -6.74 12.45
CA MET A 141 2.39 -6.76 11.11
C MET A 141 3.09 -7.78 10.18
N GLY A 142 3.51 -8.91 10.75
CA GLY A 142 4.25 -9.95 10.05
C GLY A 142 5.60 -9.44 9.50
N ARG A 143 5.89 -9.78 8.24
CA ARG A 143 7.12 -9.38 7.53
C ARG A 143 6.94 -8.20 6.58
N THR A 144 5.79 -7.51 6.61
CA THR A 144 5.45 -6.43 5.68
C THR A 144 6.24 -5.15 5.94
N TYR A 145 6.54 -4.85 7.20
CA TYR A 145 7.16 -3.59 7.62
C TYR A 145 8.48 -3.83 8.34
N GLU A 146 9.40 -2.87 8.24
CA GLU A 146 10.63 -2.88 9.03
C GLU A 146 10.30 -2.86 10.53
N LYS A 147 11.02 -3.67 11.31
CA LYS A 147 10.83 -3.79 12.75
C LYS A 147 11.46 -2.59 13.45
N LYS A 148 10.65 -1.55 13.67
CA LYS A 148 11.03 -0.35 14.43
C LYS A 148 10.27 -0.31 15.75
N LEU A 149 10.95 0.00 16.87
CA LEU A 149 10.44 -0.19 18.23
C LEU A 149 9.05 0.42 18.51
N ASN A 150 8.83 1.66 18.06
CA ASN A 150 7.61 2.45 18.33
C ASN A 150 6.90 2.93 17.05
N GLU A 151 7.14 2.24 15.94
CA GLU A 151 6.36 2.47 14.72
C GLU A 151 5.07 1.68 14.76
N LEU A 152 3.99 2.35 14.37
CA LEU A 152 2.66 1.81 14.24
C LEU A 152 2.19 1.85 12.79
N VAL A 153 1.23 0.99 12.50
CA VAL A 153 0.46 0.96 11.26
C VAL A 153 -1.00 1.16 11.62
N LEU A 154 -1.66 2.10 10.95
CA LEU A 154 -3.10 2.29 11.03
C LEU A 154 -3.77 1.18 10.22
N ILE A 155 -4.70 0.45 10.82
CA ILE A 155 -5.41 -0.65 10.16
C ILE A 155 -6.81 -0.16 9.79
N LEU A 156 -7.11 -0.14 8.49
CA LEU A 156 -8.43 0.18 7.95
C LEU A 156 -9.07 -1.08 7.37
N ARG A 157 -10.09 -1.59 8.08
CA ARG A 157 -10.86 -2.75 7.66
C ARG A 157 -12.14 -2.28 6.96
N ILE A 158 -12.23 -2.45 5.65
CA ILE A 158 -13.33 -1.90 4.82
C ILE A 158 -14.06 -2.98 4.00
N ASP A 159 -15.34 -2.74 3.73
CA ASP A 159 -16.16 -3.59 2.87
C ASP A 159 -16.43 -2.84 1.55
N GLU A 160 -16.12 -3.43 0.39
CA GLU A 160 -16.24 -2.73 -0.90
C GLU A 160 -17.69 -2.39 -1.29
N ASN A 161 -18.66 -3.11 -0.71
CA ASN A 161 -20.08 -2.81 -0.88
C ASN A 161 -20.61 -1.74 0.08
N ASP A 162 -19.76 -1.09 0.89
CA ASP A 162 -20.09 0.04 1.75
C ASP A 162 -19.50 1.32 1.14
N GLY A 163 -20.37 2.30 0.85
CA GLY A 163 -20.01 3.55 0.18
C GLY A 163 -19.46 4.63 1.11
N ARG A 164 -19.40 4.38 2.43
CA ARG A 164 -18.90 5.33 3.41
C ARG A 164 -17.37 5.52 3.30
N PRO A 165 -16.80 6.62 3.79
CA PRO A 165 -15.36 6.80 3.87
C PRO A 165 -14.67 5.68 4.68
N ALA A 166 -13.46 5.27 4.27
CA ALA A 166 -12.72 4.18 4.90
C ALA A 166 -12.51 4.37 6.41
N PHE A 167 -12.21 5.61 6.84
CA PHE A 167 -12.04 5.97 8.25
C PHE A 167 -13.32 5.81 9.08
N GLU A 168 -14.51 5.93 8.48
CA GLU A 168 -15.78 5.71 9.16
C GLU A 168 -16.10 4.23 9.30
N GLN A 169 -15.87 3.45 8.24
CA GLN A 169 -16.10 2.01 8.22
C GLN A 169 -15.15 1.26 9.16
N ALA A 170 -13.89 1.70 9.21
CA ALA A 170 -12.83 1.04 9.94
C ALA A 170 -12.87 1.27 11.46
N MET A 171 -13.74 2.14 11.96
CA MET A 171 -13.83 2.33 13.41
C MET A 171 -14.26 1.02 14.10
N GLU A 172 -13.75 0.82 15.31
CA GLU A 172 -14.03 -0.34 16.15
C GLU A 172 -14.52 0.11 17.52
N ASP A 173 -15.49 -0.62 18.07
CA ASP A 173 -16.02 -0.43 19.41
C ASP A 173 -15.27 -1.33 20.39
N ILE A 174 -14.61 -0.72 21.37
CA ILE A 174 -13.81 -1.38 22.40
C ILE A 174 -14.39 -1.07 23.78
N LYS A 175 -14.40 -2.05 24.67
CA LYS A 175 -14.92 -1.87 26.03
C LYS A 175 -13.89 -1.18 26.94
N LEU A 176 -14.38 -0.48 27.95
CA LEU A 176 -13.50 0.20 28.93
C LEU A 176 -12.59 -0.77 29.72
N GLU A 177 -12.98 -2.03 29.86
CA GLU A 177 -12.19 -3.08 30.54
C GLU A 177 -10.93 -3.48 29.77
N ASP A 178 -10.92 -3.29 28.44
CA ASP A 178 -9.78 -3.66 27.60
C ASP A 178 -8.70 -2.55 27.57
N LEU A 179 -8.83 -1.47 28.34
CA LEU A 179 -7.91 -0.34 28.33
C LEU A 179 -6.82 -0.49 29.39
N VAL A 180 -5.57 -0.40 28.97
CA VAL A 180 -4.41 -0.45 29.87
C VAL A 180 -4.02 0.95 30.35
N ARG A 181 -3.73 1.85 29.42
CA ARG A 181 -3.23 3.21 29.73
C ARG A 181 -3.35 4.16 28.54
N LYS A 182 -3.17 5.45 28.77
CA LYS A 182 -2.97 6.44 27.69
C LYS A 182 -1.55 6.38 27.12
N ARG A 183 -1.44 6.67 25.83
CA ARG A 183 -0.18 6.74 25.09
C ARG A 183 -0.13 8.01 24.25
N ASP A 184 1.07 8.57 24.11
CA ASP A 184 1.34 9.63 23.14
C ASP A 184 1.57 8.98 21.77
N LEU A 185 0.65 9.23 20.84
CA LEU A 185 0.67 8.69 19.48
C LEU A 185 0.55 9.84 18.51
N VAL A 186 1.45 9.89 17.52
CA VAL A 186 1.44 10.89 16.45
C VAL A 186 1.29 10.21 15.10
N ILE A 187 0.35 10.69 14.29
CA ILE A 187 0.19 10.31 12.88
C ILE A 187 0.96 11.31 12.01
N THR A 188 1.87 10.84 11.15
CA THR A 188 2.71 11.73 10.32
C THR A 188 3.03 11.13 8.96
N ASN A 189 3.18 12.00 7.95
CA ASN A 189 3.69 11.65 6.63
C ASN A 189 5.20 11.92 6.49
N ALA A 190 5.86 12.47 7.52
CA ALA A 190 7.30 12.75 7.49
C ALA A 190 8.13 11.46 7.47
N ASP A 191 9.32 11.51 6.86
CA ASP A 191 10.22 10.35 6.79
C ASP A 191 10.74 9.95 8.17
N TYR A 192 11.02 8.66 8.34
CA TYR A 192 11.70 8.19 9.54
C TYR A 192 13.12 8.80 9.61
N PRO A 193 13.60 9.26 10.78
CA PRO A 193 13.01 9.14 12.13
C PRO A 193 12.21 10.37 12.60
N HIS A 194 11.73 11.26 11.72
CA HIS A 194 11.08 12.52 12.12
C HIS A 194 9.78 12.32 12.92
N GLY A 195 9.68 12.94 14.10
CA GLY A 195 8.55 12.77 15.02
C GLY A 195 8.67 11.58 15.99
N SER A 196 9.71 10.75 15.85
CA SER A 196 10.00 9.66 16.79
C SER A 196 10.63 10.14 18.10
N PHE A 197 10.69 9.25 19.08
CA PHE A 197 11.38 9.48 20.36
C PHE A 197 12.87 9.82 20.21
N ARG A 198 13.48 9.59 19.04
CA ARG A 198 14.88 9.94 18.77
C ARG A 198 15.12 11.45 18.73
N GLN A 199 14.06 12.23 18.52
CA GLN A 199 14.11 13.69 18.56
C GLN A 199 13.89 14.25 19.97
N THR A 200 13.41 13.42 20.91
CA THR A 200 13.20 13.77 22.31
C THR A 200 14.33 13.23 23.17
N GLN A 201 14.64 13.89 24.29
CA GLN A 201 15.61 13.36 25.25
C GLN A 201 14.97 12.22 26.04
N VAL A 202 15.35 10.97 25.75
CA VAL A 202 14.94 9.79 26.53
C VAL A 202 15.67 9.78 27.87
N VAL A 203 14.91 9.70 28.98
CA VAL A 203 15.47 9.64 30.33
C VAL A 203 15.21 8.27 30.94
N CYS A 204 16.13 7.33 30.70
CA CYS A 204 16.09 6.00 31.34
C CYS A 204 16.93 5.98 32.63
N LYS A 205 16.46 5.22 33.64
CA LYS A 205 17.22 4.99 34.89
C LYS A 205 18.32 3.93 34.73
N SER A 206 18.16 3.00 33.79
CA SER A 206 19.11 1.92 33.52
C SER A 206 20.12 2.33 32.43
N THR A 207 21.32 1.78 32.51
CA THR A 207 22.36 1.87 31.48
C THR A 207 22.43 0.60 30.62
N ILE A 208 21.60 -0.41 30.91
CA ILE A 208 21.56 -1.68 30.19
C ILE A 208 20.70 -1.51 28.93
N ARG A 209 21.24 -1.86 27.75
CA ARG A 209 20.55 -1.73 26.45
C ARG A 209 19.15 -2.34 26.45
N ARG A 210 18.99 -3.55 26.99
CA ARG A 210 17.70 -4.26 27.07
C ARG A 210 16.65 -3.49 27.88
N ASP A 211 17.04 -2.91 29.00
CA ASP A 211 16.12 -2.12 29.83
C ASP A 211 15.76 -0.79 29.16
N ILE A 212 16.72 -0.18 28.45
CA ILE A 212 16.49 1.04 27.67
C ILE A 212 15.48 0.75 26.55
N MET A 213 15.67 -0.33 25.79
CA MET A 213 14.74 -0.74 24.73
C MET A 213 13.34 -1.02 25.27
N ARG A 214 13.23 -1.72 26.40
CA ARG A 214 11.95 -1.95 27.08
C ARG A 214 11.31 -0.63 27.53
N HIS A 215 12.10 0.26 28.12
CA HIS A 215 11.62 1.57 28.54
C HIS A 215 11.07 2.39 27.35
N ILE A 216 11.80 2.39 26.22
CA ILE A 216 11.37 3.04 24.98
C ILE A 216 10.06 2.43 24.48
N HIS A 217 10.02 1.10 24.35
CA HIS A 217 8.84 0.38 23.89
C HIS A 217 7.60 0.74 24.72
N ASP A 218 7.73 0.76 26.04
CA ASP A 218 6.60 0.88 26.95
C ASP A 218 6.18 2.34 27.19
N ASN A 219 7.09 3.31 27.13
CA ASN A 219 6.79 4.67 27.63
C ASN A 219 6.95 5.77 26.59
N GLU A 220 7.83 5.57 25.61
CA GLU A 220 8.12 6.64 24.65
C GLU A 220 7.02 6.77 23.59
N ARG A 221 7.07 7.91 22.88
CA ARG A 221 6.12 8.28 21.83
C ARG A 221 6.01 7.21 20.75
N LEU A 222 4.77 6.93 20.36
CA LEU A 222 4.40 6.08 19.24
C LEU A 222 4.21 6.94 17.98
N VAL A 223 4.62 6.43 16.83
CA VAL A 223 4.48 7.13 15.55
C VAL A 223 3.83 6.23 14.52
N CYS A 224 2.81 6.74 13.83
CA CYS A 224 2.17 6.04 12.72
C CYS A 224 2.50 6.75 11.41
N ARG A 225 3.15 6.02 10.48
CA ARG A 225 3.48 6.51 9.12
C ARG A 225 2.84 5.71 8.01
N HIS A 226 2.38 4.50 8.32
CA HIS A 226 1.85 3.57 7.35
C HIS A 226 0.37 3.30 7.63
N VAL A 227 -0.37 3.03 6.57
CA VAL A 227 -1.76 2.64 6.60
C VAL A 227 -1.87 1.33 5.82
N GLN A 228 -2.38 0.31 6.49
CA GLN A 228 -2.81 -0.93 5.87
C GLN A 228 -4.33 -0.86 5.67
N VAL A 229 -4.79 -1.04 4.45
CA VAL A 229 -6.21 -1.21 4.13
C VAL A 229 -6.44 -2.66 3.76
N VAL A 230 -7.34 -3.33 4.47
CA VAL A 230 -7.79 -4.68 4.14
C VAL A 230 -9.23 -4.58 3.66
N SER A 231 -9.47 -5.07 2.44
CA SER A 231 -10.78 -4.97 1.79
C SER A 231 -11.42 -6.35 1.63
N TRP A 232 -12.70 -6.44 1.96
CA TRP A 232 -13.54 -7.61 1.70
C TRP A 232 -14.68 -7.27 0.75
N GLY A 233 -15.15 -8.26 -0.01
CA GLY A 233 -16.23 -8.04 -0.96
C GLY A 233 -17.55 -7.77 -0.24
N ASN A 234 -17.78 -8.46 0.87
CA ASN A 234 -18.96 -8.31 1.71
C ASN A 234 -18.69 -8.79 3.16
N GLU A 235 -19.69 -8.62 4.01
CA GLU A 235 -19.63 -9.01 5.43
C GLU A 235 -19.34 -10.51 5.65
N ALA A 236 -19.83 -11.39 4.76
CA ALA A 236 -19.64 -12.83 4.89
C ALA A 236 -18.16 -13.22 4.66
N LEU A 237 -17.52 -12.65 3.63
CA LEU A 237 -16.10 -12.84 3.36
C LEU A 237 -15.21 -12.22 4.44
N ARG A 238 -15.66 -11.11 5.05
CA ARG A 238 -14.98 -10.54 6.20
C ARG A 238 -14.98 -11.49 7.41
N LYS A 239 -16.13 -12.14 7.69
CA LYS A 239 -16.23 -13.13 8.77
C LYS A 239 -15.34 -14.35 8.54
N SER A 240 -15.13 -14.75 7.29
CA SER A 240 -14.18 -15.83 6.96
C SER A 240 -12.71 -15.39 6.97
N ARG A 241 -12.42 -14.10 7.22
CA ARG A 241 -11.09 -13.48 7.17
C ARG A 241 -10.34 -13.65 5.83
N LYS A 242 -11.04 -14.05 4.76
CA LYS A 242 -10.46 -14.20 3.41
C LYS A 242 -10.47 -12.86 2.68
N SER A 243 -9.44 -12.05 2.91
CA SER A 243 -9.24 -10.83 2.13
C SER A 243 -8.86 -11.16 0.69
N TYR A 244 -9.29 -10.32 -0.24
CA TYR A 244 -9.04 -10.51 -1.67
C TYR A 244 -8.44 -9.26 -2.34
N ALA A 245 -8.43 -8.14 -1.63
CA ALA A 245 -7.84 -6.89 -2.05
C ALA A 245 -7.34 -6.11 -0.83
N GLY A 246 -6.38 -5.23 -1.07
CA GLY A 246 -5.85 -4.36 -0.03
C GLY A 246 -4.92 -3.28 -0.56
N GLU A 247 -4.48 -2.42 0.36
CA GLU A 247 -3.55 -1.33 0.10
C GLU A 247 -2.53 -1.27 1.24
N GLU A 248 -1.25 -1.11 0.94
CA GLU A 248 -0.23 -0.73 1.91
C GLU A 248 0.35 0.61 1.44
N ARG A 249 0.20 1.64 2.25
CA ARG A 249 0.60 2.99 1.83
C ARG A 249 1.14 3.79 3.00
N ARG A 250 1.74 4.92 2.68
CA ARG A 250 2.01 5.96 3.67
C ARG A 250 0.74 6.74 4.00
N VAL A 251 0.75 7.31 5.19
CA VAL A 251 -0.21 8.33 5.62
C VAL A 251 -0.16 9.50 4.63
N TYR A 252 -1.32 9.92 4.13
CA TYR A 252 -1.41 11.10 3.27
C TYR A 252 -1.28 12.39 4.10
N PRO A 253 -0.83 13.51 3.49
CA PRO A 253 -0.66 14.77 4.23
C PRO A 253 -1.92 15.27 4.96
N HIS A 254 -3.11 15.03 4.40
CA HIS A 254 -4.39 15.44 5.00
C HIS A 254 -4.86 14.49 6.12
N GLU A 255 -4.23 13.33 6.29
CA GLU A 255 -4.52 12.35 7.35
C GLU A 255 -3.57 12.51 8.55
N ALA A 256 -2.47 13.27 8.40
CA ALA A 256 -1.47 13.48 9.44
C ALA A 256 -1.98 14.43 10.53
N ASP A 257 -1.58 14.19 11.79
CA ASP A 257 -1.89 15.08 12.92
C ASP A 257 -1.19 16.45 12.77
N TYR A 258 -0.04 16.48 12.09
CA TYR A 258 0.70 17.69 11.75
C TYR A 258 0.96 17.70 10.24
N ALA A 259 0.38 18.66 9.53
CA ALA A 259 0.75 18.92 8.14
C ALA A 259 2.18 19.50 8.13
N PHE A 260 3.18 18.65 7.88
CA PHE A 260 4.48 19.15 7.45
C PHE A 260 4.31 19.66 6.03
N GLU A 261 4.25 20.98 5.87
CA GLU A 261 4.46 21.61 4.57
C GLU A 261 5.87 21.20 4.11
N ASP A 262 5.92 20.25 3.17
CA ASP A 262 7.16 19.83 2.54
C ASP A 262 7.73 20.99 1.73
N ARG A 263 8.58 21.80 2.37
CA ARG A 263 9.31 22.91 1.73
C ARG A 263 10.41 22.43 0.77
N SER A 264 10.56 21.12 0.58
CA SER A 264 11.48 20.50 -0.40
C SER A 264 10.80 20.05 -1.69
N ALA A 265 9.47 20.08 -1.79
CA ALA A 265 8.80 19.99 -3.08
C ALA A 265 9.08 21.29 -3.88
N PRO A 266 9.41 21.23 -5.18
CA PRO A 266 9.56 22.44 -5.98
C PRO A 266 8.25 23.22 -5.90
N THR A 267 8.29 24.42 -5.32
CA THR A 267 7.16 25.33 -5.24
C THR A 267 6.70 25.68 -6.65
N GLY A 268 5.63 24.99 -7.08
CA GLY A 268 5.01 25.14 -8.37
C GLY A 268 3.51 25.31 -8.24
N GLY A 269 3.09 26.54 -7.94
CA GLY A 269 1.79 27.08 -8.36
C GLY A 269 0.57 26.70 -7.52
N GLU A 270 -0.06 27.73 -6.95
CA GLU A 270 -1.41 27.70 -6.41
C GLU A 270 -2.42 27.11 -7.42
N GLY A 271 -3.25 26.18 -6.93
CA GLY A 271 -4.64 25.98 -7.36
C GLY A 271 -4.89 25.41 -8.76
N SER A 272 -4.98 24.09 -8.84
CA SER A 272 -6.09 23.43 -9.55
C SER A 272 -6.26 22.02 -9.01
N GLU A 273 -7.40 21.77 -8.37
CA GLU A 273 -8.00 20.45 -8.27
C GLU A 273 -8.07 19.86 -9.67
N GLU A 274 -7.27 18.83 -9.93
CA GLU A 274 -7.51 17.83 -10.97
C GLU A 274 -6.49 16.71 -10.74
N ASN A 275 -6.94 15.71 -9.98
CA ASN A 275 -6.27 14.43 -9.85
C ASN A 275 -6.29 13.79 -11.26
N PRO A 276 -5.15 13.42 -11.89
CA PRO A 276 -5.15 12.90 -13.27
C PRO A 276 -5.68 11.46 -13.39
N PHE A 277 -6.43 10.98 -12.41
CA PHE A 277 -7.02 9.64 -12.34
C PHE A 277 -8.55 9.65 -12.17
N CYS A 278 -9.23 10.71 -12.61
CA CYS A 278 -10.65 10.62 -12.92
C CYS A 278 -10.80 10.34 -14.42
N LEU A 279 -11.39 9.19 -14.75
CA LEU A 279 -12.03 8.99 -16.04
C LEU A 279 -13.24 9.93 -16.05
N ASP A 280 -13.08 11.10 -16.65
CA ASP A 280 -14.19 12.02 -16.86
C ASP A 280 -15.18 11.39 -17.83
N VAL A 281 -16.33 11.00 -17.29
CA VAL A 281 -17.54 10.82 -18.08
C VAL A 281 -18.02 12.23 -18.42
N GLU A 282 -17.77 12.67 -19.65
CA GLU A 282 -18.15 14.01 -20.11
C GLU A 282 -19.66 14.23 -20.00
N ASP A 283 -20.06 15.19 -19.16
CA ASP A 283 -21.42 15.72 -19.07
C ASP A 283 -21.58 16.93 -20.03
N PRO A 284 -22.47 16.91 -21.05
CA PRO A 284 -22.39 17.85 -22.18
C PRO A 284 -22.83 19.30 -21.91
N GLU A 285 -23.26 19.68 -20.71
CA GLU A 285 -24.03 20.92 -20.54
C GLU A 285 -23.32 22.14 -19.93
N LYS A 286 -22.02 22.08 -19.59
CA LYS A 286 -21.30 23.26 -19.06
C LYS A 286 -20.46 23.98 -20.11
N LYS A 287 -21.13 24.67 -21.03
CA LYS A 287 -20.53 25.77 -21.81
C LYS A 287 -21.19 27.09 -21.42
N ALA A 288 -20.54 27.87 -20.57
CA ALA A 288 -20.61 29.34 -20.63
C ALA A 288 -19.54 29.99 -19.73
N ASN A 289 -18.75 30.86 -20.35
CA ASN A 289 -18.12 32.05 -19.77
C ASN A 289 -17.08 31.86 -18.65
N ALA A 290 -15.79 31.81 -19.04
CA ALA A 290 -14.69 32.21 -18.17
C ALA A 290 -13.73 33.13 -18.92
N THR A 291 -13.59 34.35 -18.39
CA THR A 291 -12.71 35.41 -18.86
C THR A 291 -11.28 35.14 -18.38
N LEU A 292 -10.34 35.01 -19.31
CA LEU A 292 -8.93 34.68 -19.04
C LEU A 292 -8.20 35.81 -18.30
N THR A 293 -7.30 35.46 -17.38
CA THR A 293 -6.55 36.40 -16.53
C THR A 293 -5.16 36.74 -17.12
N PRO A 294 -4.53 37.88 -16.72
CA PRO A 294 -3.27 38.33 -17.29
C PRO A 294 -2.07 37.37 -17.13
N SER A 295 -2.12 36.41 -16.22
CA SER A 295 -1.08 35.39 -16.01
C SER A 295 -1.04 34.31 -17.10
N GLU A 296 -2.10 34.17 -17.90
CA GLU A 296 -2.15 33.23 -19.03
C GLU A 296 -1.48 33.80 -20.30
N ARG A 297 -1.21 35.12 -20.34
CA ARG A 297 -0.46 35.76 -21.43
C ARG A 297 1.04 35.44 -21.41
N ALA A 298 1.60 35.07 -20.26
CA ALA A 298 3.05 34.91 -20.09
C ALA A 298 3.62 33.56 -20.60
N ARG A 299 2.78 32.57 -20.93
CA ARG A 299 3.24 31.26 -21.45
C ARG A 299 3.50 31.20 -22.97
N LYS A 300 3.44 32.32 -23.69
CA LYS A 300 3.86 32.41 -25.10
C LYS A 300 5.28 32.97 -25.21
N ARG A 301 6.29 32.12 -25.02
CA ARG A 301 7.64 32.39 -25.54
C ARG A 301 7.61 32.24 -27.07
N VAL A 302 7.35 33.34 -27.76
CA VAL A 302 7.66 33.49 -29.20
C VAL A 302 9.04 34.12 -29.27
N LEU A 303 10.05 33.38 -29.74
CA LEU A 303 11.34 33.95 -30.08
C LEU A 303 11.17 34.74 -31.38
N SER A 304 11.17 36.07 -31.32
CA SER A 304 11.21 36.91 -32.52
C SER A 304 12.68 37.21 -32.88
N LEU A 305 13.19 36.56 -33.91
CA LEU A 305 14.41 37.02 -34.58
C LEU A 305 14.07 38.29 -35.37
N LYS A 306 14.77 39.40 -35.11
CA LYS A 306 14.61 40.65 -35.84
C LYS A 306 15.39 40.56 -37.16
N ILE A 307 14.68 40.53 -38.27
CA ILE A 307 15.24 40.84 -39.60
C ILE A 307 14.75 42.25 -39.93
N ASN A 308 15.68 43.16 -40.24
CA ASN A 308 15.41 44.56 -40.55
C ASN A 308 14.92 44.70 -42.00
N GLU A 309 13.60 44.79 -42.22
CA GLU A 309 13.00 45.22 -43.50
C GLU A 309 11.66 45.98 -43.27
N PRO A 310 11.23 46.86 -44.19
CA PRO A 310 10.33 48.01 -43.92
C PRO A 310 8.84 47.62 -43.75
N PRO A 311 7.97 48.54 -43.27
CA PRO A 311 6.69 48.18 -42.66
C PRO A 311 5.62 47.84 -43.71
N GLY A 312 5.55 46.57 -44.08
CA GLY A 312 4.46 45.98 -44.85
C GLY A 312 4.04 44.65 -44.21
N THR A 313 2.84 44.62 -43.63
CA THR A 313 2.06 43.45 -43.18
C THR A 313 2.86 42.17 -42.89
N VAL A 314 3.45 42.07 -41.69
CA VAL A 314 4.08 40.83 -41.22
C VAL A 314 3.02 39.74 -41.03
N LYS A 315 2.86 38.85 -42.02
CA LYS A 315 2.15 37.59 -41.83
C LYS A 315 2.95 36.77 -40.81
N ARG A 316 2.46 36.70 -39.58
CA ARG A 316 3.00 35.79 -38.55
C ARG A 316 2.81 34.34 -39.01
N LEU A 317 3.84 33.75 -39.60
CA LEU A 317 3.94 32.31 -39.78
C LEU A 317 4.00 31.66 -38.38
N ARG A 318 2.89 31.07 -37.95
CA ARG A 318 2.89 30.18 -36.78
C ARG A 318 3.58 28.89 -37.19
N VAL A 319 4.87 28.77 -36.91
CA VAL A 319 5.52 27.46 -36.92
C VAL A 319 5.03 26.72 -35.68
N ALA A 320 4.01 25.89 -35.84
CA ALA A 320 3.61 24.94 -34.82
C ALA A 320 4.70 23.87 -34.76
N PHE A 321 5.58 23.94 -33.76
CA PHE A 321 6.40 22.77 -33.43
C PHE A 321 5.44 21.64 -33.08
N ALA A 322 5.47 20.55 -33.84
CA ALA A 322 4.74 19.35 -33.51
C ALA A 322 5.19 18.91 -32.12
N ARG A 323 4.35 19.09 -31.10
CA ARG A 323 4.56 18.48 -29.79
C ARG A 323 4.52 16.98 -30.02
N LYS A 324 5.68 16.33 -30.04
CA LYS A 324 5.76 14.86 -30.06
C LYS A 324 4.93 14.37 -28.88
N LYS A 325 3.89 13.59 -29.14
CA LYS A 325 3.03 13.02 -28.09
C LYS A 325 3.93 12.10 -27.26
N LEU A 326 4.31 12.53 -26.06
CA LEU A 326 5.15 11.74 -25.17
C LEU A 326 4.37 10.47 -24.83
N ARG A 327 4.92 9.30 -25.14
CA ARG A 327 4.37 8.00 -24.75
C ARG A 327 5.08 7.57 -23.48
N TYR A 328 4.33 7.00 -22.54
CA TYR A 328 4.93 6.39 -21.37
C TYR A 328 5.78 5.21 -21.78
N ARG A 329 7.00 5.15 -21.26
CA ARG A 329 7.93 4.06 -21.53
C ARG A 329 7.70 2.92 -20.56
N PHE A 330 7.50 1.74 -21.13
CA PHE A 330 7.18 0.51 -20.43
C PHE A 330 8.40 -0.43 -20.44
N ALA A 331 8.75 -0.93 -19.27
CA ALA A 331 9.76 -1.97 -19.09
C ALA A 331 9.10 -3.27 -18.61
N ASP A 332 9.41 -4.39 -19.26
CA ASP A 332 8.83 -5.70 -18.95
C ASP A 332 9.89 -6.62 -18.34
N CYS A 333 9.85 -6.79 -17.02
CA CYS A 333 10.75 -7.66 -16.27
C CYS A 333 10.15 -9.07 -16.24
N PHE A 334 10.95 -10.08 -16.60
CA PHE A 334 10.50 -11.47 -16.79
C PHE A 334 9.49 -11.58 -17.95
N HIS A 335 9.82 -10.98 -19.09
CA HIS A 335 8.84 -10.69 -20.13
C HIS A 335 8.28 -11.91 -20.87
N GLY A 336 8.92 -13.09 -20.79
CA GLY A 336 8.55 -14.24 -21.60
C GLY A 336 8.48 -13.86 -23.08
N ALA A 337 7.43 -14.30 -23.78
CA ALA A 337 7.14 -13.86 -25.15
C ALA A 337 6.46 -12.46 -25.25
N GLY A 338 6.19 -11.80 -24.12
CA GLY A 338 5.71 -10.41 -24.05
C GLY A 338 4.20 -10.22 -24.05
N GLY A 339 3.47 -11.07 -23.32
CA GLY A 339 2.01 -10.91 -23.15
C GLY A 339 1.63 -9.58 -22.49
N ALA A 340 2.31 -9.22 -21.40
CA ALA A 340 2.12 -7.95 -20.71
C ALA A 340 2.51 -6.76 -21.59
N SER A 341 3.67 -6.84 -22.26
CA SER A 341 4.10 -5.86 -23.27
C SER A 341 3.08 -5.63 -24.39
N ARG A 342 2.42 -6.68 -24.89
CA ARG A 342 1.36 -6.50 -25.90
C ARG A 342 0.20 -5.68 -25.34
N GLY A 343 -0.23 -5.97 -24.11
CA GLY A 343 -1.25 -5.19 -23.41
C GLY A 343 -0.83 -3.73 -23.22
N ALA A 344 0.40 -3.47 -22.78
CA ALA A 344 0.94 -2.12 -22.63
C ALA A 344 1.01 -1.36 -23.97
N GLN A 345 1.38 -2.04 -25.05
CA GLN A 345 1.41 -1.45 -26.39
C GLN A 345 0.01 -1.09 -26.88
N MET A 346 -1.00 -1.95 -26.62
CA MET A 346 -2.41 -1.67 -26.90
C MET A 346 -2.93 -0.49 -26.07
N ALA A 347 -2.43 -0.31 -24.84
CA ALA A 347 -2.64 0.86 -24.00
C ALA A 347 -1.81 2.10 -24.43
N ASN A 348 -1.23 2.08 -25.63
CA ASN A 348 -0.48 3.17 -26.25
C ASN A 348 0.85 3.54 -25.54
N MET A 349 1.43 2.63 -24.75
CA MET A 349 2.77 2.78 -24.17
C MET A 349 3.88 2.42 -25.18
N GLU A 350 5.06 3.01 -25.03
CA GLU A 350 6.27 2.65 -25.77
C GLU A 350 6.95 1.48 -25.07
N ILE A 351 7.04 0.32 -25.72
CA ILE A 351 7.77 -0.84 -25.18
C ILE A 351 9.25 -0.57 -25.34
N TYR A 352 9.91 -0.27 -24.21
CA TYR A 352 11.24 0.31 -24.21
C TYR A 352 12.32 -0.75 -23.99
N CYS A 353 12.21 -1.50 -22.90
CA CYS A 353 13.18 -2.54 -22.57
C CYS A 353 12.54 -3.67 -21.74
N GLY A 354 13.31 -4.73 -21.52
CA GLY A 354 12.93 -5.81 -20.62
C GLY A 354 14.01 -6.88 -20.55
N PHE A 355 13.85 -7.83 -19.64
CA PHE A 355 14.74 -8.99 -19.57
C PHE A 355 13.99 -10.29 -19.34
N ASP A 356 14.59 -11.38 -19.80
CA ASP A 356 14.23 -12.76 -19.47
C ASP A 356 15.50 -13.61 -19.53
N ASN A 357 15.58 -14.71 -18.77
CA ASN A 357 16.75 -15.58 -18.82
C ASN A 357 16.64 -16.65 -19.93
N ASN A 358 15.42 -16.90 -20.43
CA ASN A 358 15.15 -17.88 -21.46
C ASN A 358 15.43 -17.29 -22.85
N LYS A 359 16.37 -17.93 -23.56
CA LYS A 359 16.79 -17.51 -24.90
C LYS A 359 15.64 -17.48 -25.90
N LEU A 360 14.82 -18.53 -25.94
CA LEU A 360 13.70 -18.66 -26.90
C LEU A 360 12.62 -17.60 -26.62
N ALA A 361 12.39 -17.29 -25.34
CA ALA A 361 11.49 -16.22 -24.95
C ALA A 361 11.99 -14.86 -25.44
N CYS A 362 13.29 -14.57 -25.28
CA CYS A 362 13.92 -13.34 -25.79
C CYS A 362 13.86 -13.24 -27.32
N GLU A 363 14.12 -14.35 -28.03
CA GLU A 363 13.99 -14.40 -29.50
C GLU A 363 12.57 -14.07 -29.94
N ALA A 364 11.56 -14.73 -29.37
CA ALA A 364 10.16 -14.48 -29.66
C ALA A 364 9.71 -13.05 -29.27
N TYR A 365 10.21 -12.52 -28.15
CA TYR A 365 9.93 -11.17 -27.71
C TYR A 365 10.48 -10.12 -28.69
N GLY A 366 11.73 -10.32 -29.17
CA GLY A 366 12.36 -9.46 -30.17
C GLY A 366 11.61 -9.43 -31.51
N GLU A 367 11.06 -10.56 -31.94
CA GLU A 367 10.20 -10.63 -33.14
C GLU A 367 8.88 -9.85 -32.95
N ASN A 368 8.29 -9.91 -31.75
CA ASN A 368 7.01 -9.26 -31.44
C ASN A 368 7.10 -7.74 -31.26
N PHE A 369 8.25 -7.26 -30.76
CA PHE A 369 8.48 -5.87 -30.37
C PHE A 369 9.77 -5.32 -31.01
N PRO A 370 9.79 -5.16 -32.35
CA PRO A 370 10.97 -4.65 -33.04
C PRO A 370 11.32 -3.23 -32.55
N GLY A 371 12.56 -3.06 -32.10
CA GLY A 371 13.08 -1.80 -31.53
C GLY A 371 13.07 -1.73 -30.00
N CYS A 372 12.49 -2.72 -29.31
CA CYS A 372 12.63 -2.87 -27.86
C CYS A 372 14.00 -3.46 -27.49
N LEU A 373 14.58 -3.00 -26.38
CA LEU A 373 15.81 -3.58 -25.82
C LEU A 373 15.48 -4.82 -24.97
N SER A 374 15.54 -6.01 -25.57
CA SER A 374 15.41 -7.29 -24.87
C SER A 374 16.77 -7.80 -24.40
N PHE A 375 16.90 -8.05 -23.09
CA PHE A 375 18.13 -8.51 -22.47
C PHE A 375 17.99 -9.96 -22.00
N GLN A 376 18.82 -10.85 -22.56
CA GLN A 376 18.91 -12.23 -22.08
C GLN A 376 19.81 -12.31 -20.83
N MET A 377 19.25 -12.23 -19.63
CA MET A 377 20.01 -12.23 -18.36
C MET A 377 19.15 -12.64 -17.16
N ASN A 378 19.79 -12.89 -16.02
CA ASN A 378 19.09 -13.05 -14.75
C ASN A 378 18.68 -11.69 -14.19
N ALA A 379 17.62 -11.68 -13.36
CA ALA A 379 17.08 -10.47 -12.77
C ALA A 379 18.10 -9.71 -11.90
N ALA A 380 18.98 -10.42 -11.20
CA ALA A 380 20.03 -9.82 -10.36
C ALA A 380 21.02 -8.95 -11.16
N ASP A 381 21.21 -9.29 -12.44
CA ASP A 381 22.16 -8.62 -13.34
C ASP A 381 21.54 -7.43 -14.08
N PHE A 382 20.22 -7.23 -13.98
CA PHE A 382 19.52 -6.13 -14.64
C PHE A 382 19.53 -4.84 -13.79
N PRO A 383 19.67 -3.66 -14.41
CA PRO A 383 20.01 -3.40 -15.80
C PRO A 383 21.51 -3.63 -16.04
N PRO A 384 21.91 -3.92 -17.29
CA PRO A 384 23.30 -4.20 -17.61
C PRO A 384 24.22 -3.00 -17.35
N THR A 385 25.51 -3.28 -17.14
CA THR A 385 26.53 -2.24 -16.97
C THR A 385 26.51 -1.24 -18.12
N GLY A 386 26.50 0.06 -17.80
CA GLY A 386 26.44 1.14 -18.78
C GLY A 386 25.02 1.49 -19.26
N PHE A 387 23.99 0.76 -18.82
CA PHE A 387 22.61 1.19 -18.98
C PHE A 387 22.39 2.45 -18.15
N ASN A 388 22.03 3.55 -18.82
CA ASN A 388 21.95 4.85 -18.15
C ASN A 388 20.65 4.98 -17.36
N VAL A 389 20.67 4.51 -16.11
CA VAL A 389 19.52 4.59 -15.19
C VAL A 389 19.33 5.99 -14.60
N LEU A 390 20.37 6.85 -14.65
CA LEU A 390 20.37 8.18 -14.03
C LEU A 390 19.54 9.24 -14.78
N LYS A 391 18.94 8.87 -15.91
CA LYS A 391 17.79 9.54 -16.50
C LYS A 391 16.65 8.52 -16.43
N PRO A 392 15.65 8.62 -15.53
CA PRO A 392 14.62 7.61 -15.47
C PRO A 392 13.79 7.70 -16.76
N GLU A 393 14.17 6.87 -17.73
CA GLU A 393 13.47 6.68 -18.99
C GLU A 393 12.33 5.67 -18.85
N ILE A 394 12.13 5.07 -17.67
CA ILE A 394 11.08 4.07 -17.44
C ILE A 394 9.98 4.71 -16.60
N ASP A 395 8.81 4.92 -17.23
CA ASP A 395 7.63 5.42 -16.52
C ASP A 395 6.90 4.29 -15.80
N HIS A 396 6.80 3.13 -16.45
CA HIS A 396 6.09 1.95 -15.96
C HIS A 396 6.97 0.72 -16.06
N MET A 397 7.27 0.09 -14.93
CA MET A 397 7.95 -1.21 -14.89
C MET A 397 6.98 -2.32 -14.47
N HIS A 398 6.85 -3.36 -15.26
CA HIS A 398 6.04 -4.53 -14.94
C HIS A 398 6.92 -5.70 -14.52
N PHE A 399 6.47 -6.49 -13.55
CA PHE A 399 7.14 -7.69 -13.06
C PHE A 399 6.24 -8.92 -13.20
N SER A 400 6.73 -9.95 -13.88
CA SER A 400 6.08 -11.27 -13.96
C SER A 400 7.03 -12.41 -13.52
N PRO A 401 7.56 -12.41 -12.28
CA PRO A 401 8.54 -13.41 -11.87
C PRO A 401 7.94 -14.83 -11.90
N PRO A 402 8.78 -15.88 -11.96
CA PRO A 402 8.30 -17.26 -11.98
C PRO A 402 7.34 -17.57 -10.82
N CYS A 403 6.13 -18.01 -11.15
CA CYS A 403 5.07 -18.27 -10.16
C CYS A 403 4.96 -19.75 -9.72
N GLN A 404 5.83 -20.62 -10.25
CA GLN A 404 5.71 -22.08 -10.15
C GLN A 404 5.72 -22.56 -8.70
N ALA A 405 6.67 -22.08 -7.90
CA ALA A 405 6.84 -22.46 -6.49
C ALA A 405 5.67 -22.01 -5.59
N PHE A 406 4.88 -21.03 -6.04
CA PHE A 406 3.75 -20.46 -5.27
C PHE A 406 2.38 -20.90 -5.80
N SER A 407 2.37 -21.79 -6.80
CA SER A 407 1.14 -22.25 -7.42
C SER A 407 0.42 -23.27 -6.54
N PRO A 408 -0.91 -23.24 -6.41
CA PRO A 408 -1.64 -24.31 -5.71
C PRO A 408 -1.39 -25.71 -6.30
N ALA A 409 -1.07 -25.79 -7.60
CA ALA A 409 -0.75 -27.06 -8.27
C ALA A 409 0.65 -27.61 -7.94
N HIS A 410 1.47 -26.85 -7.20
CA HIS A 410 2.80 -27.26 -6.79
C HIS A 410 2.75 -28.04 -5.48
N THR A 411 2.71 -29.37 -5.58
CA THR A 411 2.56 -30.29 -4.44
C THR A 411 3.87 -30.91 -3.96
N HIS A 412 4.94 -30.78 -4.76
CA HIS A 412 6.26 -31.34 -4.47
C HIS A 412 7.36 -30.40 -4.93
N MET A 413 8.42 -30.30 -4.12
CA MET A 413 9.61 -29.52 -4.44
C MET A 413 10.20 -29.91 -5.78
N GLY A 414 10.34 -28.91 -6.65
CA GLY A 414 11.04 -28.97 -7.92
C GLY A 414 12.51 -28.55 -7.77
N PRO A 415 13.36 -28.89 -8.74
CA PRO A 415 14.78 -28.57 -8.72
C PRO A 415 15.09 -27.06 -8.84
N ASN A 416 14.11 -26.25 -9.27
CA ASN A 416 14.29 -24.82 -9.55
C ASN A 416 13.55 -23.91 -8.56
N ASP A 417 12.93 -24.46 -7.51
CA ASP A 417 12.06 -23.67 -6.64
C ASP A 417 12.82 -22.58 -5.88
N GLU A 418 14.02 -22.89 -5.39
CA GLU A 418 14.88 -21.92 -4.72
C GLU A 418 15.17 -20.72 -5.62
N ALA A 419 15.63 -20.97 -6.85
CA ALA A 419 15.89 -19.92 -7.83
C ALA A 419 14.61 -19.14 -8.23
N ASN A 420 13.46 -19.82 -8.32
CA ASN A 420 12.18 -19.19 -8.63
C ASN A 420 11.70 -18.28 -7.48
N ILE A 421 11.90 -18.71 -6.24
CA ILE A 421 11.62 -17.94 -5.03
C ILE A 421 12.57 -16.73 -4.96
N ASP A 422 13.86 -16.94 -5.23
CA ASP A 422 14.89 -15.88 -5.22
C ASP A 422 14.59 -14.76 -6.23
N ALA A 423 14.02 -15.11 -7.38
CA ALA A 423 13.60 -14.11 -8.37
C ALA A 423 12.62 -13.08 -7.79
N LEU A 424 11.75 -13.48 -6.85
CA LEU A 424 10.83 -12.57 -6.17
C LEU A 424 11.57 -11.52 -5.32
N PHE A 425 12.72 -11.88 -4.75
CA PHE A 425 13.53 -11.00 -3.90
C PHE A 425 14.40 -10.01 -4.69
N THR A 426 14.39 -10.09 -6.02
CA THR A 426 15.08 -9.11 -6.89
C THR A 426 14.26 -7.84 -7.13
N ILE A 427 12.96 -7.85 -6.83
CA ILE A 427 12.03 -6.75 -7.15
C ILE A 427 12.42 -5.46 -6.41
N GLY A 428 12.66 -5.51 -5.11
CA GLY A 428 13.04 -4.36 -4.30
C GLY A 428 14.33 -3.68 -4.78
N PRO A 429 15.43 -4.43 -4.98
CA PRO A 429 16.64 -3.91 -5.61
C PRO A 429 16.40 -3.29 -7.00
N LEU A 430 15.58 -3.93 -7.83
CA LEU A 430 15.24 -3.42 -9.16
C LEU A 430 14.45 -2.11 -9.11
N LEU A 431 13.47 -2.01 -8.20
CA LEU A 431 12.71 -0.77 -7.95
C LEU A 431 13.64 0.36 -7.49
N LYS A 432 14.53 0.10 -6.52
CA LYS A 432 15.48 1.11 -6.03
C LYS A 432 16.45 1.57 -7.11
N ARG A 433 16.91 0.64 -7.95
CA ARG A 433 17.87 0.92 -9.02
C ARG A 433 17.21 1.68 -10.18
N CYS A 434 16.09 1.19 -10.69
CA CYS A 434 15.41 1.72 -11.88
C CYS A 434 14.46 2.87 -11.59
N ASN A 435 13.96 2.94 -10.36
CA ASN A 435 13.11 4.00 -9.82
C ASN A 435 11.93 4.43 -10.72
N PRO A 436 11.12 3.50 -11.23
CA PRO A 436 9.99 3.82 -12.11
C PRO A 436 8.91 4.61 -11.38
N ARG A 437 8.10 5.38 -12.11
CA ARG A 437 6.98 6.12 -11.51
C ARG A 437 5.87 5.18 -11.04
N ILE A 438 5.58 4.18 -11.85
CA ILE A 438 4.58 3.15 -11.60
C ILE A 438 5.29 1.80 -11.75
N ALA A 439 5.00 0.89 -10.83
CA ALA A 439 5.33 -0.51 -10.98
C ALA A 439 4.06 -1.36 -10.94
N THR A 440 4.00 -2.43 -11.71
CA THR A 440 2.94 -3.44 -11.58
C THR A 440 3.53 -4.82 -11.48
N LEU A 441 2.82 -5.74 -10.84
CA LEU A 441 3.25 -7.12 -10.72
C LEU A 441 2.08 -8.08 -10.94
N GLU A 442 2.31 -9.13 -11.71
CA GLU A 442 1.43 -10.29 -11.82
C GLU A 442 2.05 -11.47 -11.07
N GLN A 443 1.22 -12.17 -10.30
CA GLN A 443 1.59 -13.42 -9.63
C GLN A 443 0.41 -14.37 -9.55
N THR A 444 0.69 -15.62 -9.18
CA THR A 444 -0.37 -16.59 -8.86
C THR A 444 -1.14 -16.16 -7.60
N ALA A 445 -2.45 -16.46 -7.57
CA ALA A 445 -3.27 -16.22 -6.39
C ALA A 445 -2.86 -17.08 -5.18
N GLY A 446 -2.11 -18.17 -5.40
CA GLY A 446 -1.56 -19.01 -4.34
C GLY A 446 -0.67 -18.24 -3.36
N LEU A 447 -0.04 -17.14 -3.80
CA LEU A 447 0.76 -16.27 -2.95
C LEU A 447 -0.09 -15.64 -1.83
N ILE A 448 -1.36 -15.34 -2.09
CA ILE A 448 -2.30 -14.79 -1.10
C ILE A 448 -2.79 -15.89 -0.15
N THR A 449 -3.11 -17.07 -0.68
CA THR A 449 -3.87 -18.09 0.05
C THR A 449 -3.00 -19.09 0.83
N HIS A 450 -1.77 -19.36 0.38
CA HIS A 450 -0.91 -20.41 0.95
C HIS A 450 0.48 -19.92 1.38
N HIS A 451 0.92 -18.78 0.85
CA HIS A 451 2.29 -18.29 1.04
C HIS A 451 2.34 -16.86 1.59
N GLU A 452 1.52 -16.59 2.62
CA GLU A 452 1.37 -15.25 3.21
C GLU A 452 2.71 -14.64 3.64
N GLY A 453 3.65 -15.44 4.17
CA GLY A 453 4.97 -14.95 4.54
C GLY A 453 5.76 -14.36 3.36
N TYR A 454 5.67 -14.95 2.17
CA TYR A 454 6.29 -14.44 0.95
C TYR A 454 5.54 -13.23 0.40
N LEU A 455 4.20 -13.19 0.52
CA LEU A 455 3.41 -12.00 0.18
C LEU A 455 3.83 -10.79 1.02
N GLN A 456 3.97 -10.99 2.34
CA GLN A 456 4.40 -9.94 3.26
C GLN A 456 5.81 -9.42 2.90
N LEU A 457 6.74 -10.33 2.58
CA LEU A 457 8.09 -9.94 2.12
C LEU A 457 8.04 -9.21 0.76
N LEU A 458 7.15 -9.60 -0.14
CA LEU A 458 6.93 -8.88 -1.39
C LEU A 458 6.46 -7.45 -1.13
N PHE A 459 5.45 -7.27 -0.28
CA PHE A 459 4.97 -5.94 0.11
C PHE A 459 6.09 -5.11 0.76
N ASN A 460 6.90 -5.73 1.61
CA ASN A 460 8.05 -5.10 2.23
C ASN A 460 9.03 -4.54 1.19
N GLN A 461 9.33 -5.29 0.13
CA GLN A 461 10.21 -4.81 -0.94
C GLN A 461 9.69 -3.53 -1.62
N PHE A 462 8.37 -3.42 -1.84
CA PHE A 462 7.76 -2.21 -2.41
C PHE A 462 7.75 -1.05 -1.42
N VAL A 463 7.30 -1.28 -0.18
CA VAL A 463 7.22 -0.26 0.87
C VAL A 463 8.61 0.31 1.16
N ASN A 464 9.63 -0.56 1.29
CA ASN A 464 11.02 -0.16 1.53
C ASN A 464 11.71 0.47 0.31
N ALA A 465 11.16 0.29 -0.90
CA ALA A 465 11.55 1.04 -2.08
C ALA A 465 10.84 2.41 -2.18
N GLY A 466 9.93 2.73 -1.23
CA GLY A 466 9.22 4.00 -1.17
C GLY A 466 7.94 4.04 -1.99
N TYR A 467 7.32 2.89 -2.29
CA TYR A 467 6.07 2.80 -3.04
C TYR A 467 4.88 2.54 -2.11
N ASN A 468 3.76 3.16 -2.43
CA ASN A 468 2.43 2.76 -2.00
C ASN A 468 1.94 1.67 -2.94
N LEU A 469 1.32 0.61 -2.41
CA LEU A 469 0.86 -0.53 -3.18
C LEU A 469 -0.63 -0.77 -2.98
N ARG A 470 -1.29 -1.16 -4.06
CA ARG A 470 -2.64 -1.74 -4.06
C ARG A 470 -2.56 -3.10 -4.71
N TRP A 471 -3.24 -4.06 -4.13
CA TRP A 471 -3.24 -5.42 -4.63
C TRP A 471 -4.65 -5.99 -4.66
N ARG A 472 -4.88 -6.90 -5.60
CA ARG A 472 -6.17 -7.58 -5.75
C ARG A 472 -6.00 -8.95 -6.39
N ARG A 473 -6.84 -9.88 -5.94
CA ARG A 473 -7.08 -11.15 -6.61
C ARG A 473 -8.10 -10.92 -7.72
N GLU A 474 -7.64 -11.03 -8.96
CA GLU A 474 -8.43 -10.78 -10.17
C GLU A 474 -8.71 -12.07 -10.95
N PHE A 475 -9.93 -12.15 -11.48
CA PHE A 475 -10.41 -13.27 -12.29
C PHE A 475 -10.34 -12.88 -13.76
N LEU A 476 -9.31 -13.32 -14.47
CA LEU A 476 -9.01 -12.86 -15.82
C LEU A 476 -10.07 -13.27 -16.86
N GLN A 477 -10.91 -14.28 -16.57
CA GLN A 477 -12.07 -14.60 -17.40
C GLN A 477 -13.05 -13.42 -17.54
N ASN A 478 -13.10 -12.51 -16.56
CA ASN A 478 -13.97 -11.34 -16.60
C ASN A 478 -13.52 -10.30 -17.65
N PHE A 479 -12.33 -10.48 -18.23
CA PHE A 479 -11.74 -9.59 -19.23
C PHE A 479 -11.82 -10.18 -20.66
N GLY A 480 -12.74 -11.13 -20.89
CA GLY A 480 -13.07 -11.63 -22.23
C GLY A 480 -12.21 -12.81 -22.70
N VAL A 481 -11.48 -13.46 -21.79
CA VAL A 481 -10.70 -14.67 -22.10
C VAL A 481 -11.52 -15.91 -21.69
N PRO A 482 -11.74 -16.90 -22.56
CA PRO A 482 -12.48 -18.13 -22.24
C PRO A 482 -11.62 -19.12 -21.44
N GLN A 483 -10.95 -18.64 -20.39
CA GLN A 483 -10.06 -19.42 -19.52
C GLN A 483 -10.29 -19.01 -18.08
N ARG A 484 -10.58 -19.98 -17.20
CA ARG A 484 -10.52 -19.78 -15.74
C ARG A 484 -9.07 -19.49 -15.36
N ARG A 485 -8.75 -18.24 -15.05
CA ARG A 485 -7.40 -17.83 -14.68
C ARG A 485 -7.46 -16.74 -13.63
N THR A 486 -7.15 -17.11 -12.40
CA THR A 486 -7.09 -16.17 -11.27
C THR A 486 -5.65 -15.73 -11.03
N ARG A 487 -5.43 -14.43 -10.82
CA ARG A 487 -4.10 -13.84 -10.59
C ARG A 487 -4.12 -12.80 -9.48
N LEU A 488 -3.02 -12.72 -8.74
CA LEU A 488 -2.70 -11.57 -7.92
C LEU A 488 -2.17 -10.48 -8.86
N ILE A 489 -2.83 -9.33 -8.85
CA ILE A 489 -2.38 -8.13 -9.54
C ILE A 489 -2.03 -7.09 -8.48
N LEU A 490 -0.81 -6.55 -8.57
CA LEU A 490 -0.33 -5.48 -7.71
C LEU A 490 0.01 -4.26 -8.55
N ILE A 491 -0.38 -3.09 -8.07
CA ILE A 491 -0.05 -1.79 -8.64
C ILE A 491 0.65 -1.00 -7.54
N ALA A 492 1.81 -0.44 -7.86
CA ALA A 492 2.62 0.35 -6.95
C ALA A 492 2.96 1.70 -7.57
N ALA A 493 2.86 2.76 -6.77
CA ALA A 493 3.20 4.12 -7.16
C ALA A 493 3.88 4.85 -6.00
N ARG A 494 4.79 5.76 -6.32
CA ARG A 494 5.54 6.56 -5.34
C ARG A 494 4.70 7.66 -4.71
#